data_AF-A0A1F7UK17-F1
#
_entry.id   AF-A0A1F7UK17-F1
#
_cell.length_a   1.000
_cell.length_b   1.000
_cell.length_c   1.000
_cell.angle_alpha   90.00
_cell.angle_beta   90.00
_cell.angle_gamma   90.00
#
_symmetry.space_group_name_H-M   'P 1'
#
loop_
_entity.id
_entity.type
_entity.pdbx_description
1 polymer ?
#
loop_
_entity_poly.entity_id
_entity_poly.type
_entity_poly.pdbx_seq_one_letter_code
_entity_poly.pdbx_strand_id
1 'polypeptide(L)'
;MAVVNFTVTKPFEKKVTQAIRDHGFSSRAEFFRFAALSFLHVMNRPGGDIDREYETVMNDLSATLTRKFKNKKIPSLEEQLSDLR
;
A
#
# COMPACT_ATOMS: atom_id res chain seq x y z
N MET A 1 1.22 11.46 -29.35
CA MET A 1 1.62 11.02 -27.98
C MET A 1 2.13 12.24 -27.24
N ALA A 2 1.65 12.49 -26.02
CA ALA A 2 2.20 13.56 -25.19
C ALA A 2 3.52 13.10 -24.55
N VAL A 3 4.56 13.92 -24.63
CA VAL A 3 5.84 13.69 -23.96
C VAL A 3 5.89 14.61 -22.75
N VAL A 4 6.07 14.03 -21.57
CA VAL A 4 6.22 14.78 -20.31
C VAL A 4 7.67 14.65 -19.88
N ASN A 5 8.38 15.79 -19.86
CA ASN A 5 9.75 15.87 -19.36
C ASN A 5 9.72 16.47 -17.96
N PHE A 6 10.41 15.82 -17.02
CA PHE A 6 10.56 16.30 -15.66
C PHE A 6 11.92 15.90 -15.11
N THR A 7 12.40 16.68 -14.14
CA THR A 7 13.67 16.43 -13.47
C THR A 7 13.41 15.72 -12.15
N VAL A 8 14.26 14.76 -11.82
CA VAL A 8 14.26 14.09 -10.52
C VAL A 8 15.57 14.35 -9.78
N THR A 9 15.51 14.28 -8.45
CA THR A 9 16.72 14.41 -7.64
C THR A 9 17.61 13.16 -7.78
N LYS A 10 18.93 13.34 -7.69
CA LYS A 10 19.90 12.22 -7.78
C LYS A 10 19.62 11.09 -6.77
N PRO A 11 19.25 11.36 -5.50
CA PRO A 11 18.90 10.29 -4.56
C PRO A 11 17.68 9.47 -5.00
N PHE A 12 16.69 10.12 -5.60
CA PHE A 12 15.49 9.46 -6.11
C PHE A 12 15.80 8.61 -7.35
N GLU A 13 16.62 9.11 -8.27
CA GLU A 13 17.07 8.36 -9.44
C GLU A 13 17.75 7.03 -9.08
N LYS A 14 18.55 7.01 -8.01
CA LYS A 14 19.16 5.79 -7.48
C LYS A 14 18.10 4.77 -7.05
N LYS A 15 17.09 5.22 -6.31
CA LYS A 15 15.97 4.37 -5.87
C LYS A 15 15.17 3.81 -7.05
N VAL A 16 14.89 4.64 -8.05
CA VAL A 16 14.19 4.21 -9.27
C VAL A 16 15.00 3.17 -10.03
N THR A 17 16.31 3.39 -10.18
CA THR A 17 17.19 2.44 -10.88
C THR A 17 17.26 1.09 -10.15
N GLN A 18 17.26 1.12 -8.81
CA GLN A 18 17.22 -0.10 -8.01
C GLN A 18 15.89 -0.85 -8.20
N ALA A 19 14.76 -0.15 -8.08
CA ALA A 19 13.43 -0.74 -8.27
C ALA A 19 13.23 -1.33 -9.67
N ILE A 20 13.81 -0.70 -10.71
CA ILE A 20 13.79 -1.22 -12.08
C ILE A 20 14.46 -2.59 -12.16
N ARG A 21 15.61 -2.77 -11.47
CA ARG A 21 16.34 -4.04 -11.44
C ARG A 21 15.60 -5.10 -10.63
N ASP A 22 15.07 -4.73 -9.48
CA ASP A 22 14.43 -5.67 -8.55
C ASP A 22 13.11 -6.21 -9.09
N HIS A 23 12.39 -5.40 -9.86
CA HIS A 23 11.06 -5.74 -10.39
C HIS A 23 11.03 -6.00 -11.90
N GLY A 24 12.19 -6.02 -12.56
CA GLY A 24 12.31 -6.44 -13.97
C GLY A 24 11.72 -5.47 -14.99
N PHE A 25 11.67 -4.17 -14.70
CA PHE A 25 11.20 -3.18 -15.66
C PHE A 25 12.21 -3.01 -16.81
N SER A 26 11.72 -2.90 -18.04
CA SER A 26 12.53 -2.72 -19.25
C SER A 26 13.12 -1.31 -19.38
N SER A 27 12.46 -0.30 -18.79
CA SER A 27 12.90 1.10 -18.87
C SER A 27 12.35 1.97 -17.75
N ARG A 28 12.98 3.14 -17.55
CA ARG A 28 12.45 4.19 -16.66
C ARG A 28 11.06 4.66 -17.10
N ALA A 29 10.85 4.78 -18.41
CA ALA A 29 9.57 5.19 -18.95
C ALA A 29 8.46 4.18 -18.60
N GLU A 30 8.74 2.88 -18.69
CA GLU A 30 7.80 1.84 -18.27
C GLU A 30 7.49 1.92 -16.78
N PHE A 31 8.53 2.04 -15.95
CA PHE A 31 8.36 2.20 -14.50
C PHE A 31 7.44 3.38 -14.16
N PHE A 32 7.67 4.56 -14.76
CA PHE A 32 6.84 5.73 -14.50
C PHE A 32 5.41 5.61 -15.04
N ARG A 33 5.22 4.94 -16.19
CA ARG A 33 3.87 4.62 -16.70
C ARG A 33 3.14 3.71 -15.74
N PHE A 34 3.79 2.66 -15.25
CA PHE A 34 3.21 1.75 -14.28
C PHE A 34 2.86 2.45 -12.97
N ALA A 35 3.76 3.29 -12.45
CA ALA A 35 3.50 4.08 -11.25
C ALA A 35 2.31 5.03 -11.43
N ALA A 36 2.23 5.72 -12.57
CA ALA A 36 1.10 6.61 -12.88
C ALA A 36 -0.22 5.82 -13.00
N LEU A 37 -0.22 4.69 -13.69
CA LEU A 37 -1.39 3.81 -13.80
C LEU A 37 -1.82 3.27 -12.43
N SER A 38 -0.87 2.86 -11.60
CA SER A 38 -1.15 2.37 -10.25
C SER A 38 -1.75 3.46 -9.38
N PHE A 39 -1.19 4.68 -9.43
CA PHE A 39 -1.75 5.83 -8.73
C PHE A 39 -3.16 6.16 -9.21
N LEU A 40 -3.38 6.21 -10.53
CA LEU A 40 -4.71 6.44 -11.09
C LEU A 40 -5.69 5.31 -10.74
N HIS A 41 -5.24 4.06 -10.68
CA HIS A 41 -6.08 2.94 -10.26
C HIS A 41 -6.50 3.09 -8.80
N VAL A 42 -5.61 3.57 -7.91
CA VAL A 42 -5.95 3.88 -6.52
C VAL A 42 -6.91 5.06 -6.44
N MET A 43 -6.65 6.14 -7.19
CA MET A 43 -7.46 7.38 -7.17
C MET A 43 -8.83 7.23 -7.84
N ASN A 44 -8.93 6.39 -8.88
CA ASN A 44 -10.18 6.18 -9.65
C ASN A 44 -11.03 5.03 -9.10
N ARG A 45 -10.70 4.45 -7.95
CA ARG A 45 -11.69 3.67 -7.20
C ARG A 45 -12.74 4.64 -6.68
N PRO A 46 -13.96 4.69 -7.24
CA PRO A 46 -15.00 5.54 -6.71
C PRO A 46 -15.44 4.91 -5.40
N GLY A 47 -14.88 5.37 -4.27
CA GLY A 47 -15.29 4.95 -2.92
C GLY A 47 -15.19 3.45 -2.61
N GLY A 48 -14.28 2.69 -3.23
CA GLY A 48 -14.10 1.25 -2.95
C GLY A 48 -12.76 1.03 -2.24
N ASP A 49 -12.72 0.66 -0.97
CA ASP A 49 -13.40 -0.49 -0.40
C ASP A 49 -13.21 -0.36 1.13
N ILE A 50 -14.11 0.40 1.78
CA ILE A 50 -14.04 0.62 3.24
C ILE A 50 -13.92 -0.72 3.96
N ASP A 51 -14.57 -1.76 3.44
CA ASP A 51 -14.53 -3.10 4.00
C ASP A 51 -13.13 -3.72 3.90
N ARG A 52 -12.44 -3.59 2.76
CA ARG A 52 -11.05 -4.06 2.63
C ARG A 52 -10.04 -3.23 3.40
N GLU A 53 -10.24 -1.91 3.49
CA GLU A 53 -9.41 -1.05 4.33
C GLU A 53 -9.61 -1.39 5.81
N TYR A 54 -10.87 -1.62 6.21
CA TYR A 54 -11.25 -2.12 7.53
C TYR A 54 -10.62 -3.48 7.81
N GLU A 55 -10.72 -4.45 6.90
CA GLU A 55 -10.06 -5.76 7.02
C GLU A 55 -8.55 -5.63 7.19
N THR A 56 -7.92 -4.75 6.42
CA THR A 56 -6.46 -4.52 6.50
C THR A 56 -6.08 -3.96 7.87
N VAL A 57 -6.79 -2.93 8.34
CA VAL A 57 -6.56 -2.31 9.66
C VAL A 57 -6.80 -3.31 10.80
N MET A 58 -7.85 -4.11 10.71
CA MET A 58 -8.21 -5.12 11.70
C MET A 58 -7.13 -6.21 11.79
N ASN A 59 -6.60 -6.67 10.66
CA ASN A 59 -5.53 -7.65 10.62
C ASN A 59 -4.24 -7.13 11.25
N ASP A 60 -3.83 -5.90 10.93
CA ASP A 60 -2.62 -5.27 11.49
C ASP A 60 -2.74 -5.04 13.00
N LEU A 61 -3.93 -4.64 13.46
CA LEU A 61 -4.22 -4.45 14.87
C LEU A 61 -4.17 -5.78 15.63
N SER A 62 -4.80 -6.83 15.09
CA SER A 62 -4.79 -8.17 15.67
C SER A 62 -3.36 -8.72 15.80
N ALA A 63 -2.54 -8.57 14.76
CA ALA A 63 -1.13 -8.96 14.77
C ALA A 63 -0.32 -8.20 15.83
N THR A 64 -0.58 -6.90 15.99
CA THR A 64 0.07 -6.05 16.99
C THR A 64 -0.31 -6.43 18.41
N LEU A 65 -1.61 -6.66 18.68
CA LEU A 65 -2.11 -7.08 19.98
C LEU A 65 -1.55 -8.46 20.37
N THR A 66 -1.57 -9.41 19.44
CA THR A 66 -1.00 -10.75 19.65
C THR A 66 0.49 -10.67 20.01
N ARG A 67 1.24 -9.82 19.31
CA ARG A 67 2.67 -9.62 19.58
C ARG A 67 2.93 -8.95 20.93
N LYS A 68 2.11 -7.97 21.31
CA LYS A 68 2.28 -7.17 22.52
C LYS A 68 1.89 -7.93 23.80
N PHE A 69 0.87 -8.77 23.72
CA PHE A 69 0.25 -9.39 24.90
C PHE A 69 0.52 -10.90 25.04
N LYS A 70 1.40 -11.49 24.20
CA LYS A 70 1.99 -12.83 24.29
C LYS A 70 1.26 -13.81 25.24
N ASN A 71 0.43 -14.69 24.66
CA ASN A 71 -0.28 -15.79 25.32
C ASN A 71 -1.42 -15.42 26.30
N LYS A 72 -1.78 -14.14 26.46
CA LYS A 72 -3.04 -13.80 27.13
C LYS A 72 -4.22 -14.05 26.18
N LYS A 73 -5.31 -14.65 26.70
CA LYS A 73 -6.58 -14.71 25.96
C LYS A 73 -7.08 -13.28 25.77
N ILE A 74 -6.91 -12.76 24.56
CA ILE A 74 -7.51 -11.50 24.13
C ILE A 74 -8.77 -11.85 23.34
N PRO A 75 -9.92 -11.24 23.67
CA PRO A 75 -11.14 -11.34 22.85
C PRO A 75 -10.86 -10.92 21.42
N SER A 76 -11.56 -11.50 20.44
CA SER A 76 -11.39 -11.09 19.05
C SER A 76 -11.74 -9.60 18.87
N LEU A 77 -11.21 -8.96 17.83
CA LEU A 77 -11.55 -7.55 17.59
C LEU A 77 -13.06 -7.37 17.33
N GLU A 78 -13.74 -8.37 16.78
CA GLU A 78 -15.20 -8.38 16.62
C GLU A 78 -15.92 -8.41 17.98
N GLU A 79 -15.41 -9.17 18.94
CA GLU A 79 -15.94 -9.20 20.31
C GLU A 79 -15.70 -7.87 21.03
N GLN A 80 -14.55 -7.23 20.82
CA GLN A 80 -14.20 -5.95 21.43
C GLN A 80 -15.03 -4.77 20.89
N LEU A 81 -15.45 -4.84 19.62
CA LEU A 81 -16.23 -3.80 18.95
C LEU A 81 -17.73 -4.09 18.95
N SER A 82 -18.17 -5.15 19.64
CA SER A 82 -19.57 -5.58 19.67
C SER A 82 -20.54 -4.52 20.21
N ASP A 83 -20.07 -3.65 21.11
CA ASP A 83 -20.85 -2.54 21.68
C ASP A 83 -21.04 -1.34 20.73
N LEU A 84 -20.33 -1.31 19.60
CA LEU A 84 -20.40 -0.24 18.60
C LEU A 84 -21.32 -0.57 17.41
N ARG A 85 -22.01 -1.71 17.46
CA ARG A 85 -22.87 -2.21 16.39
C ARG A 85 -24.34 -1.87 16.60
#